data_AF-A0A8C7YHT9-F1
#
_entry.id   AF-A0A8C7YHT9-F1
#
_cell.length_a   1.000
_cell.length_b   1.000
_cell.length_c   1.000
_cell.angle_alpha   90.00
_cell.angle_beta   90.00
_cell.angle_gamma   90.00
#
_symmetry.space_group_name_H-M   'P 1'
#
loop_
_entity.id
_entity.type
_entity.pdbx_description
1 polymer ?
#
loop_
_entity_poly.entity_id
_entity_poly.type
_entity_poly.pdbx_seq_one_letter_code
_entity_poly.pdbx_strand_id
1 'polypeptide(L)'
;MRFVSSRWRESAPNSQRQLPLNKRKRRKRKCACSMTACWRGPSRFVFASLGSGCFRKFPLTLLARGHSRGVKVLLGNQFKQDVCPRHAALSLVSRLSFVSDSGGVDMSSSEMSHRMVWVDLEMTGLDIEKDQIIEMACIITDSDLNILVEGPNLIIKQPDKLLDEMSDWCKEHHGKSGLTQAVRESKISLQQAEYEFLSFIRQHTPPGQCPLAGNSVHADKKFLEKYMPQLMHHLHYRIIDVSTIKELCRRWFPEEYKMVPYKKASHRALDDIQESIKELKFYRANIFKASTEEKQCKVVENGENNKP
;
A
#
# COMPACT_ATOMS: atom_id res chain seq x y z
N MET A 1 40.96 -15.83 -17.66
CA MET A 1 40.26 -16.67 -18.66
C MET A 1 38.97 -17.21 -18.04
N ARG A 2 37.87 -17.23 -18.81
CA ARG A 2 36.65 -18.10 -18.69
C ARG A 2 36.02 -18.27 -17.28
N PHE A 3 34.86 -17.65 -17.02
CA PHE A 3 33.49 -18.20 -17.23
C PHE A 3 33.06 -19.30 -16.23
N VAL A 4 32.04 -19.02 -15.41
CA VAL A 4 30.83 -19.82 -15.03
C VAL A 4 29.96 -18.86 -14.19
N SER A 5 28.90 -18.21 -14.68
CA SER A 5 27.57 -18.72 -15.07
C SER A 5 26.79 -19.40 -13.94
N SER A 6 25.81 -18.67 -13.39
CA SER A 6 24.74 -19.15 -12.50
C SER A 6 24.20 -20.54 -12.84
N ARG A 7 24.00 -21.39 -11.83
CA ARG A 7 23.28 -22.66 -11.98
C ARG A 7 22.30 -22.91 -10.84
N TRP A 8 21.06 -22.45 -11.03
CA TRP A 8 19.91 -23.05 -10.38
C TRP A 8 19.89 -24.56 -10.71
N ARG A 9 19.64 -25.40 -9.71
CA ARG A 9 19.48 -26.85 -9.90
C ARG A 9 18.31 -27.34 -9.06
N GLU A 10 17.23 -27.68 -9.75
CA GLU A 10 16.11 -28.46 -9.21
C GLU A 10 16.61 -29.85 -8.78
N SER A 11 16.11 -30.34 -7.65
CA SER A 11 16.40 -31.68 -7.13
C SER A 11 15.13 -32.52 -7.09
N ALA A 12 14.96 -33.37 -8.10
CA ALA A 12 13.96 -34.44 -8.12
C ALA A 12 14.69 -35.79 -8.24
N PRO A 13 14.49 -36.75 -7.32
CA PRO A 13 15.11 -38.06 -7.42
C PRO A 13 14.31 -38.97 -8.35
N ASN A 14 14.99 -39.58 -9.33
CA ASN A 14 14.41 -40.63 -10.18
C ASN A 14 15.27 -41.89 -10.10
N SER A 15 14.77 -42.93 -9.44
CA SER A 15 15.42 -44.24 -9.35
C SER A 15 14.60 -45.29 -10.11
N GLN A 16 15.06 -45.67 -11.30
CA GLN A 16 14.43 -46.75 -12.07
C GLN A 16 14.83 -48.14 -11.55
N ARG A 17 13.84 -49.03 -11.41
CA ARG A 17 14.02 -50.49 -11.51
C ARG A 17 12.98 -51.09 -12.45
N GLN A 18 13.43 -52.05 -13.26
CA GLN A 18 12.65 -52.90 -14.17
C GLN A 18 12.42 -54.28 -13.52
N LEU A 19 11.47 -55.15 -13.89
CA LEU A 19 10.37 -55.21 -14.89
C LEU A 19 9.22 -56.04 -14.18
N PRO A 20 8.26 -56.79 -14.78
CA PRO A 20 7.89 -57.03 -16.19
C PRO A 20 6.40 -56.78 -16.56
N LEU A 21 6.09 -56.94 -17.85
CA LEU A 21 4.73 -56.81 -18.43
C LEU A 21 3.81 -58.00 -18.10
N ASN A 22 2.49 -57.77 -17.98
CA ASN A 22 1.52 -58.57 -18.75
C ASN A 22 0.07 -57.99 -18.89
N LYS A 23 -0.52 -58.27 -20.07
CA LYS A 23 -1.96 -58.47 -20.39
C LYS A 23 -3.01 -57.35 -20.15
N ARG A 24 -3.23 -56.58 -21.23
CA ARG A 24 -4.52 -56.30 -21.91
C ARG A 24 -5.84 -56.32 -21.08
N LYS A 25 -6.61 -55.22 -21.14
CA LYS A 25 -8.05 -55.24 -21.48
C LYS A 25 -8.53 -53.90 -22.07
N ARG A 26 -9.16 -53.94 -23.25
CA ARG A 26 -9.82 -52.79 -23.92
C ARG A 26 -11.15 -52.48 -23.24
N ARG A 27 -11.54 -51.19 -23.12
CA ARG A 27 -12.97 -50.80 -23.14
C ARG A 27 -13.23 -49.37 -23.67
N LYS A 28 -13.77 -49.36 -24.90
CA LYS A 28 -14.66 -48.41 -25.61
C LYS A 28 -14.74 -46.93 -25.19
N ARG A 29 -14.53 -46.07 -26.20
CA ARG A 29 -14.98 -44.66 -26.32
C ARG A 29 -16.49 -44.50 -26.05
N LYS A 30 -16.91 -43.32 -25.59
CA LYS A 30 -18.20 -42.67 -25.95
C LYS A 30 -18.06 -41.14 -25.94
N CYS A 31 -19.06 -40.45 -26.47
CA CYS A 31 -18.94 -39.17 -27.18
C CYS A 31 -18.82 -37.91 -26.31
N ALA A 32 -18.35 -36.85 -26.96
CA ALA A 32 -18.33 -35.48 -26.44
C ALA A 32 -19.74 -34.86 -26.35
N CYS A 33 -19.87 -33.82 -25.54
CA CYS A 33 -20.83 -32.74 -25.77
C CYS A 33 -20.15 -31.40 -25.45
N SER A 34 -20.01 -30.55 -26.45
CA SER A 34 -19.52 -29.16 -26.29
C SER A 34 -20.74 -28.26 -26.17
N MET A 35 -20.87 -27.54 -25.05
CA MET A 35 -21.80 -26.41 -24.96
C MET A 35 -21.04 -25.11 -25.15
N THR A 36 -21.00 -24.64 -26.40
CA THR A 36 -20.51 -23.30 -26.76
C THR A 36 -21.71 -22.35 -26.76
N ALA A 37 -21.83 -21.51 -25.73
CA ALA A 37 -22.93 -20.54 -25.65
C ALA A 37 -22.68 -19.38 -26.62
N CYS A 38 -23.41 -19.36 -27.73
CA CYS A 38 -23.32 -18.31 -28.74
C CYS A 38 -24.13 -17.08 -28.31
N TRP A 39 -23.44 -15.98 -28.00
CA TRP A 39 -24.08 -14.69 -27.75
C TRP A 39 -24.69 -14.13 -29.04
N ARG A 40 -26.01 -13.88 -29.04
CA ARG A 40 -26.69 -13.05 -30.04
C ARG A 40 -27.72 -12.15 -29.35
N GLY A 41 -27.48 -10.83 -29.42
CA GLY A 41 -28.57 -9.86 -29.44
C GLY A 41 -29.34 -9.94 -30.78
N PRO A 42 -30.36 -9.10 -31.04
CA PRO A 42 -30.44 -7.71 -30.58
C PRO A 42 -31.83 -7.24 -30.09
N SER A 43 -31.90 -6.02 -29.54
CA SER A 43 -32.80 -4.93 -30.01
C SER A 43 -33.40 -4.04 -28.90
N ARG A 44 -33.20 -2.73 -29.10
CA ARG A 44 -34.13 -1.62 -28.81
C ARG A 44 -34.69 -1.45 -27.39
N PHE A 45 -34.12 -0.44 -26.72
CA PHE A 45 -34.79 0.34 -25.69
C PHE A 45 -36.15 0.87 -26.17
N VAL A 46 -37.16 0.78 -25.31
CA VAL A 46 -38.41 1.56 -25.40
C VAL A 46 -38.61 2.24 -24.05
N PHE A 47 -38.84 3.55 -24.07
CA PHE A 47 -39.20 4.33 -22.88
C PHE A 47 -40.61 3.96 -22.41
N ALA A 48 -40.78 3.72 -21.12
CA ALA A 48 -42.09 3.71 -20.47
C ALA A 48 -41.98 4.41 -19.10
N SER A 49 -42.54 5.62 -19.03
CA SER A 49 -42.84 6.32 -17.78
C SER A 49 -44.14 5.79 -17.19
N LEU A 50 -44.27 5.69 -15.86
CA LEU A 50 -45.50 5.96 -15.08
C LEU A 50 -45.31 5.71 -13.57
N GLY A 51 -45.94 6.55 -12.72
CA GLY A 51 -46.24 6.29 -11.28
C GLY A 51 -45.04 6.32 -10.31
N SER A 52 -44.76 7.37 -9.51
CA SER A 52 -45.60 8.04 -8.50
C SER A 52 -46.17 7.09 -7.42
N GLY A 53 -45.54 7.05 -6.23
CA GLY A 53 -45.94 6.14 -5.14
C GLY A 53 -45.42 6.48 -3.74
N CYS A 54 -46.11 7.41 -3.06
CA CYS A 54 -46.18 7.63 -1.60
C CYS A 54 -44.96 7.41 -0.67
N PHE A 55 -44.42 8.53 -0.16
CA PHE A 55 -43.78 8.60 1.16
C PHE A 55 -44.73 8.11 2.28
N ARG A 56 -44.21 7.40 3.28
CA ARG A 56 -44.83 7.29 4.62
C ARG A 56 -43.86 7.81 5.69
N LYS A 57 -44.29 8.87 6.40
CA LYS A 57 -43.58 9.42 7.57
C LYS A 57 -43.92 8.60 8.82
N PHE A 58 -42.93 8.34 9.66
CA PHE A 58 -43.15 7.92 11.05
C PHE A 58 -43.46 9.15 11.92
N PRO A 59 -44.43 9.08 12.84
CA PRO A 59 -44.66 10.15 13.83
C PRO A 59 -43.72 9.99 15.03
N LEU A 60 -43.12 11.09 15.46
CA LEU A 60 -42.32 11.19 16.68
C LEU A 60 -43.24 11.54 17.87
N THR A 61 -43.37 10.66 18.86
CA THR A 61 -44.18 10.92 20.06
C THR A 61 -43.37 11.69 21.11
N LEU A 62 -43.71 12.96 21.30
CA LEU A 62 -43.22 13.79 22.40
C LEU A 62 -44.04 13.50 23.67
N LEU A 63 -43.38 13.21 24.80
CA LEU A 63 -44.08 12.92 26.06
C LEU A 63 -43.45 13.73 27.20
N ALA A 64 -44.01 14.93 27.45
CA ALA A 64 -43.64 15.78 28.56
C ALA A 64 -44.55 15.50 29.77
N ARG A 65 -43.97 15.14 30.91
CA ARG A 65 -44.60 15.24 32.24
C ARG A 65 -43.54 15.62 33.26
N GLY A 66 -43.64 16.84 33.79
CA GLY A 66 -42.93 17.21 35.02
C GLY A 66 -43.69 16.72 36.25
N HIS A 67 -42.98 16.54 37.36
CA HIS A 67 -43.52 16.73 38.70
C HIS A 67 -42.45 17.25 39.66
N SER A 68 -42.85 18.19 40.49
CA SER A 68 -42.03 18.95 41.41
C SER A 68 -41.73 18.22 42.72
N ARG A 69 -40.56 18.49 43.33
CA ARG A 69 -40.39 18.71 44.78
C ARG A 69 -39.03 19.38 45.02
N GLY A 70 -39.03 20.47 45.78
CA GLY A 70 -37.81 21.21 46.11
C GLY A 70 -37.35 20.97 47.55
N VAL A 71 -36.09 21.30 47.81
CA VAL A 71 -35.54 21.58 49.16
C VAL A 71 -34.77 22.90 49.07
N LYS A 72 -34.82 23.68 50.15
CA LYS A 72 -34.47 25.10 50.20
C LYS A 72 -33.47 25.34 51.33
N VAL A 73 -32.30 25.92 51.04
CA VAL A 73 -31.30 26.36 52.04
C VAL A 73 -30.69 27.72 51.63
N LEU A 74 -30.29 28.53 52.63
CA LEU A 74 -29.85 29.94 52.58
C LEU A 74 -28.49 30.07 53.32
N LEU A 75 -27.70 31.16 53.30
CA LEU A 75 -27.79 32.51 52.70
C LEU A 75 -26.61 32.68 51.69
N GLY A 76 -26.20 33.83 51.12
CA GLY A 76 -26.62 35.25 51.15
C GLY A 76 -25.91 36.02 50.02
N ASN A 77 -26.50 37.05 49.40
CA ASN A 77 -26.30 38.48 49.71
C ASN A 77 -24.82 38.93 49.78
N GLN A 78 -24.34 39.98 49.10
CA GLN A 78 -24.94 41.10 48.34
C GLN A 78 -23.87 41.69 47.38
N PHE A 79 -24.25 42.45 46.34
CA PHE A 79 -24.00 43.91 46.19
C PHE A 79 -24.32 44.45 44.78
N LYS A 80 -25.24 45.44 44.73
CA LYS A 80 -25.45 46.57 43.77
C LYS A 80 -25.52 46.28 42.24
N GLN A 81 -26.56 46.69 41.50
CA GLN A 81 -26.95 48.08 41.13
C GLN A 81 -25.85 48.79 40.31
N ASP A 82 -26.07 49.37 39.11
CA ASP A 82 -27.29 50.03 38.61
C ASP A 82 -27.45 50.12 37.07
N VAL A 83 -28.72 50.31 36.65
CA VAL A 83 -29.26 51.12 35.53
C VAL A 83 -28.84 50.89 34.05
N CYS A 84 -29.86 50.85 33.19
CA CYS A 84 -29.82 50.94 31.71
C CYS A 84 -30.51 52.23 31.26
N PRO A 85 -30.16 52.82 30.09
CA PRO A 85 -31.21 53.00 29.07
C PRO A 85 -30.76 52.81 27.60
N ARG A 86 -31.76 52.88 26.71
CA ARG A 86 -31.69 52.58 25.26
C ARG A 86 -31.21 53.76 24.41
N HIS A 87 -30.56 53.48 23.27
CA HIS A 87 -30.77 54.03 21.91
C HIS A 87 -29.69 53.41 20.99
N ALA A 88 -30.00 52.70 19.89
CA ALA A 88 -30.56 53.09 18.59
C ALA A 88 -29.52 53.45 17.51
N ALA A 89 -29.22 52.43 16.68
CA ALA A 89 -28.93 52.49 15.24
C ALA A 89 -27.60 53.07 14.68
N LEU A 90 -27.35 52.67 13.41
CA LEU A 90 -26.42 53.18 12.40
C LEU A 90 -24.95 52.72 12.43
N SER A 91 -24.70 51.64 11.68
CA SER A 91 -23.81 51.64 10.50
C SER A 91 -22.52 52.49 10.56
N LEU A 92 -21.37 51.80 10.61
CA LEU A 92 -20.32 52.05 9.62
C LEU A 92 -19.54 50.75 9.32
N VAL A 93 -19.51 50.35 8.04
CA VAL A 93 -18.68 49.23 7.59
C VAL A 93 -17.24 49.71 7.44
N SER A 94 -16.36 49.33 8.37
CA SER A 94 -14.92 49.43 8.15
C SER A 94 -14.41 48.14 7.53
N ARG A 95 -14.00 48.20 6.25
CA ARG A 95 -13.33 47.11 5.55
C ARG A 95 -11.91 46.93 6.13
N LEU A 96 -11.79 46.12 7.17
CA LEU A 96 -10.54 45.44 7.46
C LEU A 96 -10.36 44.34 6.39
N SER A 97 -9.54 44.63 5.39
CA SER A 97 -9.06 43.66 4.42
C SER A 97 -8.12 42.67 5.12
N PHE A 98 -8.71 41.63 5.70
CA PHE A 98 -7.97 40.47 6.18
C PHE A 98 -7.39 39.74 4.97
N VAL A 99 -6.13 40.03 4.64
CA VAL A 99 -5.36 39.22 3.70
C VAL A 99 -5.01 37.92 4.44
N SER A 100 -5.89 36.93 4.29
CA SER A 100 -5.55 35.56 4.62
C SER A 100 -4.54 35.06 3.59
N ASP A 101 -3.25 35.20 3.91
CA ASP A 101 -2.20 34.43 3.23
C ASP A 101 -2.32 32.96 3.65
N SER A 102 -3.29 32.29 3.03
CA SER A 102 -3.51 30.86 3.16
C SER A 102 -2.85 30.17 1.96
N GLY A 103 -1.51 30.21 1.92
CA GLY A 103 -0.67 29.34 1.09
C GLY A 103 -0.73 27.86 1.48
N GLY A 104 -1.87 27.39 2.00
CA GLY A 104 -2.16 25.99 2.19
C GLY A 104 -2.43 25.38 0.82
N VAL A 105 -1.46 24.64 0.30
CA VAL A 105 -1.62 23.91 -0.97
C VAL A 105 -2.68 22.84 -0.77
N ASP A 106 -3.90 23.13 -1.25
CA ASP A 106 -5.03 22.18 -1.26
C ASP A 106 -4.69 21.06 -2.25
N MET A 107 -3.97 20.07 -1.73
CA MET A 107 -3.39 18.99 -2.53
C MET A 107 -4.54 18.11 -3.01
N SER A 108 -4.91 18.29 -4.28
CA SER A 108 -6.11 17.67 -4.82
C SER A 108 -6.13 16.15 -4.57
N SER A 109 -7.31 15.63 -4.25
CA SER A 109 -7.48 14.22 -3.87
C SER A 109 -7.02 13.24 -4.96
N SER A 110 -6.90 13.68 -6.22
CA SER A 110 -6.31 12.90 -7.30
C SER A 110 -4.83 12.61 -7.07
N GLU A 111 -4.03 13.61 -6.70
CA GLU A 111 -2.57 13.44 -6.51
C GLU A 111 -2.27 12.46 -5.37
N MET A 112 -3.06 12.51 -4.30
CA MET A 112 -2.91 11.57 -3.20
C MET A 112 -3.29 10.13 -3.60
N SER A 113 -4.22 9.95 -4.55
CA SER A 113 -4.62 8.62 -5.06
C SER A 113 -3.52 7.92 -5.87
N HIS A 114 -2.60 8.69 -6.46
CA HIS A 114 -1.49 8.19 -7.27
C HIS A 114 -0.22 7.89 -6.47
N ARG A 115 -0.23 8.12 -5.15
CA ARG A 115 0.86 7.75 -4.24
C ARG A 115 1.06 6.25 -4.14
N MET A 116 2.29 5.85 -3.84
CA MET A 116 2.69 4.45 -3.67
C MET A 116 3.09 4.20 -2.21
N VAL A 117 2.62 3.09 -1.64
CA VAL A 117 2.99 2.67 -0.29
C VAL A 117 4.09 1.63 -0.39
N TRP A 118 5.33 2.06 -0.21
CA TRP A 118 6.48 1.17 -0.24
C TRP A 118 6.61 0.45 1.09
N VAL A 119 6.80 -0.87 1.04
CA VAL A 119 7.03 -1.73 2.19
C VAL A 119 8.08 -2.77 1.79
N ASP A 120 8.88 -3.14 2.78
CA ASP A 120 9.75 -4.31 2.75
C ASP A 120 9.63 -4.97 4.13
N LEU A 121 9.65 -6.30 4.17
CA LEU A 121 9.52 -7.10 5.38
C LEU A 121 10.70 -8.06 5.49
N GLU A 122 11.26 -8.15 6.69
CA GLU A 122 12.06 -9.31 7.06
C GLU A 122 11.17 -10.30 7.82
N MET A 123 11.28 -11.58 7.45
CA MET A 123 10.53 -12.70 8.04
C MET A 123 11.48 -13.77 8.57
N THR A 124 10.96 -14.65 9.44
CA THR A 124 11.67 -15.87 9.89
C THR A 124 11.86 -16.92 8.78
N GLY A 125 11.15 -16.76 7.66
CA GLY A 125 11.16 -17.64 6.50
C GLY A 125 10.03 -17.31 5.51
N LEU A 126 9.67 -18.25 4.64
CA LEU A 126 8.70 -18.07 3.54
C LEU A 126 7.43 -18.93 3.68
N ASP A 127 7.34 -19.77 4.72
CA ASP A 127 6.16 -20.59 4.99
C ASP A 127 5.14 -19.80 5.81
N ILE A 128 4.16 -19.25 5.11
CA ILE A 128 3.06 -18.45 5.68
C ILE A 128 2.32 -19.14 6.85
N GLU A 129 2.36 -20.47 6.98
CA GLU A 129 1.70 -21.20 8.08
C GLU A 129 2.56 -21.36 9.33
N LYS A 130 3.84 -20.99 9.29
CA LYS A 130 4.76 -21.07 10.43
C LYS A 130 5.46 -19.75 10.70
N ASP A 131 5.99 -19.14 9.64
CA ASP A 131 6.85 -17.97 9.70
C ASP A 131 6.09 -16.70 10.08
N GLN A 132 6.81 -15.78 10.72
CA GLN A 132 6.30 -14.52 11.24
C GLN A 132 7.15 -13.34 10.74
N ILE A 133 6.57 -12.15 10.78
CA ILE A 133 7.23 -10.87 10.49
C ILE A 133 8.14 -10.49 11.67
N ILE A 134 9.36 -10.05 11.39
CA ILE A 134 10.38 -9.65 12.38
C ILE A 134 10.92 -8.23 12.19
N GLU A 135 10.97 -7.70 10.96
CA GLU A 135 11.17 -6.26 10.69
C GLU A 135 10.17 -5.81 9.64
N MET A 136 9.74 -4.55 9.73
CA MET A 136 8.95 -3.88 8.71
C MET A 136 9.38 -2.43 8.62
N ALA A 137 9.52 -1.92 7.40
CA ALA A 137 9.68 -0.50 7.14
C ALA A 137 8.60 -0.01 6.15
N CYS A 138 8.35 1.29 6.12
CA CYS A 138 7.45 1.90 5.14
C CYS A 138 7.96 3.25 4.64
N ILE A 139 7.78 3.53 3.35
CA ILE A 139 8.02 4.85 2.74
C ILE A 139 6.82 5.20 1.84
N ILE A 140 6.41 6.47 1.82
CA ILE A 140 5.39 6.96 0.87
C ILE A 140 6.08 7.77 -0.22
N THR A 141 5.80 7.45 -1.49
CA THR A 141 6.19 8.27 -2.65
C THR A 141 5.00 8.85 -3.37
N ASP A 142 5.23 9.91 -4.15
CA ASP A 142 4.33 10.32 -5.23
C ASP A 142 4.37 9.33 -6.42
N SER A 143 3.65 9.67 -7.49
CA SER A 143 3.66 8.99 -8.79
C SER A 143 5.03 8.95 -9.45
N ASP A 144 5.89 9.92 -9.13
CA ASP A 144 7.17 10.16 -9.78
C ASP A 144 8.37 9.55 -9.04
N LEU A 145 8.08 8.80 -7.97
CA LEU A 145 9.03 8.10 -7.11
C LEU A 145 9.84 9.06 -6.22
N ASN A 146 9.35 10.28 -5.99
CA ASN A 146 9.92 11.18 -4.99
C ASN A 146 9.42 10.76 -3.60
N ILE A 147 10.35 10.63 -2.66
CA ILE A 147 10.03 10.29 -1.27
C ILE A 147 9.33 11.50 -0.66
N LEU A 148 8.08 11.32 -0.25
CA LEU A 148 7.29 12.35 0.43
C LEU A 148 7.51 12.30 1.94
N VAL A 149 7.60 11.09 2.50
CA VAL A 149 7.79 10.85 3.92
C VAL A 149 8.30 9.42 4.16
N GLU A 150 9.25 9.27 5.08
CA GLU A 150 9.68 7.98 5.62
C GLU A 150 8.83 7.65 6.85
N GLY A 151 8.33 6.41 6.90
CA GLY A 151 7.46 5.93 7.98
C GLY A 151 8.23 5.23 9.09
N PRO A 152 7.51 4.51 9.96
CA PRO A 152 8.15 3.68 10.98
C PRO A 152 9.09 2.64 10.36
N ASN A 153 10.16 2.31 11.08
CA ASN A 153 11.00 1.14 10.83
C ASN A 153 11.05 0.35 12.14
N LEU A 154 10.25 -0.72 12.22
CA LEU A 154 9.92 -1.39 13.47
C LEU A 154 10.37 -2.85 13.45
N ILE A 155 11.05 -3.24 14.52
CA ILE A 155 11.46 -4.62 14.78
C ILE A 155 10.43 -5.24 15.71
N ILE A 156 9.80 -6.34 15.29
CA ILE A 156 8.66 -6.96 15.97
C ILE A 156 9.15 -8.12 16.85
N LYS A 157 8.78 -8.12 18.13
CA LYS A 157 9.17 -9.18 19.07
C LYS A 157 8.54 -10.51 18.67
N GLN A 158 9.39 -11.53 18.49
CA GLN A 158 8.98 -12.92 18.32
C GLN A 158 9.49 -13.81 19.47
N PRO A 159 8.88 -14.99 19.71
CA PRO A 159 9.37 -15.96 20.67
C PRO A 159 10.71 -16.56 20.24
N ASP A 160 11.65 -16.67 21.17
CA ASP A 160 13.01 -17.18 20.91
C ASP A 160 13.00 -18.57 20.25
N LYS A 161 12.05 -19.45 20.63
CA LYS A 161 11.85 -20.75 19.98
C LYS A 161 11.65 -20.65 18.46
N LEU A 162 10.92 -19.65 17.97
CA LEU A 162 10.69 -19.46 16.53
C LEU A 162 12.00 -19.04 15.83
N LEU A 163 12.79 -18.17 16.47
CA LEU A 163 14.09 -17.73 15.96
C LEU A 163 15.08 -18.90 15.89
N ASP A 164 15.04 -19.78 16.87
CA ASP A 164 15.90 -20.97 16.95
C ASP A 164 15.43 -22.09 15.98
N GLU A 165 14.17 -22.06 15.52
CA GLU A 165 13.61 -22.96 14.49
C GLU A 165 13.78 -22.43 13.05
N MET A 166 14.28 -21.21 12.85
CA MET A 166 14.57 -20.64 11.52
C MET A 166 15.52 -21.50 10.68
N SER A 167 15.43 -21.38 9.36
CA SER A 167 16.40 -21.99 8.44
C SER A 167 17.83 -21.47 8.65
N ASP A 168 18.84 -22.27 8.32
CA ASP A 168 20.26 -21.88 8.47
C ASP A 168 20.59 -20.58 7.71
N TRP A 169 19.99 -20.39 6.53
CA TRP A 169 20.12 -19.17 5.75
C TRP A 169 19.58 -17.95 6.51
N CYS A 170 18.37 -18.05 7.08
CA CYS A 170 17.76 -16.97 7.86
C CYS A 170 18.58 -16.68 9.13
N LYS A 171 19.04 -17.71 9.84
CA LYS A 171 19.92 -17.57 11.02
C LYS A 171 21.24 -16.86 10.69
N GLU A 172 21.85 -17.19 9.55
CA GLU A 172 23.08 -16.56 9.11
C GLU A 172 22.89 -15.09 8.73
N HIS A 173 21.85 -14.75 7.95
CA HIS A 173 21.63 -13.39 7.45
C HIS A 173 21.14 -12.47 8.57
N HIS A 174 20.09 -12.87 9.31
CA HIS A 174 19.55 -12.10 10.44
C HIS A 174 20.51 -12.04 11.63
N GLY A 175 21.40 -13.03 11.76
CA GLY A 175 22.52 -13.00 12.71
C GLY A 175 23.57 -11.95 12.34
N LYS A 176 24.00 -11.90 11.08
CA LYS A 176 25.00 -10.94 10.58
C LYS A 176 24.50 -9.50 10.55
N SER A 177 23.22 -9.27 10.24
CA SER A 177 22.60 -7.93 10.25
C SER A 177 22.29 -7.41 11.66
N GLY A 178 22.43 -8.27 12.69
CA GLY A 178 22.07 -7.99 14.07
C GLY A 178 20.56 -8.09 14.36
N LEU A 179 19.73 -8.32 13.33
CA LEU A 179 18.28 -8.35 13.43
C LEU A 179 17.78 -9.40 14.44
N THR A 180 18.34 -10.62 14.45
CA THR A 180 17.91 -11.68 15.40
C THR A 180 18.05 -11.23 16.87
N GLN A 181 19.09 -10.45 17.19
CA GLN A 181 19.28 -9.95 18.55
C GLN A 181 18.32 -8.80 18.86
N ALA A 182 18.13 -7.86 17.92
CA ALA A 182 17.17 -6.77 18.07
C ALA A 182 15.72 -7.29 18.20
N VAL A 183 15.36 -8.39 17.53
CA VAL A 183 14.07 -9.08 17.71
C VAL A 183 13.93 -9.67 19.11
N ARG A 184 15.01 -10.21 19.70
CA ARG A 184 14.97 -10.69 21.09
C ARG A 184 14.75 -9.56 22.09
N GLU A 185 15.36 -8.40 21.84
CA GLU A 185 15.30 -7.20 22.69
C GLU A 185 14.05 -6.33 22.48
N SER A 186 13.37 -6.47 21.34
CA SER A 186 12.17 -5.70 21.02
C SER A 186 11.03 -5.93 22.04
N LYS A 187 10.23 -4.88 22.20
CA LYS A 187 9.02 -4.86 23.03
C LYS A 187 7.75 -4.57 22.22
N ILE A 188 7.89 -4.42 20.89
CA ILE A 188 6.80 -4.08 19.98
C ILE A 188 6.08 -5.37 19.58
N SER A 189 4.78 -5.46 19.87
CA SER A 189 3.94 -6.56 19.39
C SER A 189 3.51 -6.34 17.93
N LEU A 190 3.13 -7.42 17.26
CA LEU A 190 2.60 -7.37 15.89
C LEU A 190 1.41 -6.38 15.75
N GLN A 191 0.52 -6.33 16.76
CA GLN A 191 -0.65 -5.45 16.76
C GLN A 191 -0.29 -3.97 17.00
N GLN A 192 0.77 -3.70 17.78
CA GLN A 192 1.30 -2.36 17.95
C GLN A 192 1.93 -1.87 16.64
N ALA A 193 2.74 -2.72 15.99
CA ALA A 193 3.30 -2.42 14.67
C ALA A 193 2.20 -2.18 13.63
N GLU A 194 1.19 -3.05 13.51
CA GLU A 194 0.06 -2.85 12.58
C GLU A 194 -0.63 -1.49 12.84
N TYR A 195 -0.88 -1.13 14.10
CA TYR A 195 -1.50 0.13 14.45
C TYR A 195 -0.63 1.34 14.07
N GLU A 196 0.67 1.31 14.35
CA GLU A 196 1.61 2.39 14.00
C GLU A 196 1.70 2.58 12.49
N PHE A 197 1.87 1.50 11.71
CA PHE A 197 1.89 1.57 10.25
C PHE A 197 0.56 2.02 9.66
N LEU A 198 -0.57 1.49 10.13
CA LEU A 198 -1.91 1.90 9.65
C LEU A 198 -2.20 3.36 10.00
N SER A 199 -1.80 3.82 11.19
CA SER A 199 -1.95 5.22 11.62
C SER A 199 -1.13 6.17 10.74
N PHE A 200 0.12 5.79 10.42
CA PHE A 200 0.99 6.51 9.50
C PHE A 200 0.40 6.55 8.07
N ILE A 201 0.08 5.39 7.49
CA ILE A 201 -0.42 5.26 6.12
C ILE A 201 -1.72 6.07 5.93
N ARG A 202 -2.61 6.09 6.93
CA ARG A 202 -3.87 6.88 6.91
C ARG A 202 -3.66 8.40 6.83
N GLN A 203 -2.55 8.92 7.35
CA GLN A 203 -2.23 10.35 7.27
C GLN A 203 -1.74 10.76 5.87
N HIS A 204 -1.28 9.81 5.06
CA HIS A 204 -0.59 10.09 3.79
C HIS A 204 -1.29 9.50 2.56
N THR A 205 -2.29 8.63 2.72
CA THR A 205 -2.99 7.98 1.59
C THR A 205 -4.50 7.87 1.80
N PRO A 206 -5.32 8.12 0.76
CA PRO A 206 -6.76 7.89 0.83
C PRO A 206 -7.07 6.38 0.83
N PRO A 207 -8.08 5.94 1.61
CA PRO A 207 -8.36 4.52 1.79
C PRO A 207 -8.76 3.83 0.49
N GLY A 208 -8.17 2.67 0.24
CA GLY A 208 -8.48 1.76 -0.86
C GLY A 208 -7.92 2.17 -2.22
N GLN A 209 -7.07 3.21 -2.32
CA GLN A 209 -6.62 3.77 -3.61
C GLN A 209 -5.14 3.53 -3.91
N CYS A 210 -4.26 3.70 -2.93
CA CYS A 210 -2.81 3.54 -3.12
C CYS A 210 -2.39 2.05 -3.13
N PRO A 211 -1.62 1.58 -4.13
CA PRO A 211 -1.10 0.23 -4.16
C PRO A 211 0.12 0.06 -3.26
N LEU A 212 0.35 -1.19 -2.82
CA LEU A 212 1.59 -1.62 -2.19
C LEU A 212 2.73 -1.71 -3.23
N ALA A 213 3.93 -1.24 -2.90
CA ALA A 213 5.08 -1.19 -3.81
C ALA A 213 6.35 -1.78 -3.17
N GLY A 214 7.20 -2.42 -3.98
CA GLY A 214 8.43 -3.05 -3.52
C GLY A 214 9.01 -4.05 -4.52
N ASN A 215 10.15 -4.67 -4.21
CA ASN A 215 10.69 -5.77 -5.00
C ASN A 215 10.08 -7.10 -4.53
N SER A 216 9.44 -7.85 -5.43
CA SER A 216 8.80 -9.14 -5.10
C SER A 216 7.69 -9.02 -4.04
N VAL A 217 7.09 -7.83 -3.93
CA VAL A 217 6.17 -7.41 -2.85
C VAL A 217 4.87 -8.22 -2.74
N HIS A 218 4.64 -9.13 -3.69
CA HIS A 218 3.62 -10.18 -3.57
C HIS A 218 3.91 -11.16 -2.42
N ALA A 219 5.18 -11.35 -2.03
CA ALA A 219 5.57 -12.13 -0.86
C ALA A 219 5.16 -11.39 0.42
N ASP A 220 5.54 -10.12 0.55
CA ASP A 220 5.21 -9.28 1.73
C ASP A 220 3.71 -9.13 1.89
N LYS A 221 3.01 -8.85 0.79
CA LYS A 221 1.55 -8.77 0.75
C LYS A 221 0.89 -10.03 1.32
N LYS A 222 1.42 -11.23 1.04
CA LYS A 222 0.89 -12.50 1.55
C LYS A 222 1.00 -12.58 3.08
N PHE A 223 2.08 -12.06 3.67
CA PHE A 223 2.23 -11.95 5.12
C PHE A 223 1.31 -10.86 5.69
N LEU A 224 1.24 -9.68 5.08
CA LEU A 224 0.36 -8.59 5.51
C LEU A 224 -1.13 -8.98 5.46
N GLU A 225 -1.59 -9.70 4.43
CA GLU A 225 -2.98 -10.17 4.32
C GLU A 225 -3.37 -11.13 5.47
N LYS A 226 -2.42 -11.87 6.05
CA LYS A 226 -2.63 -12.78 7.19
C LYS A 226 -2.43 -12.12 8.55
N TYR A 227 -1.39 -11.29 8.67
CA TYR A 227 -0.88 -10.80 9.96
C TYR A 227 -1.18 -9.32 10.23
N MET A 228 -1.47 -8.53 9.19
CA MET A 228 -1.86 -7.11 9.29
C MET A 228 -3.08 -6.78 8.40
N PRO A 229 -4.23 -7.45 8.59
CA PRO A 229 -5.38 -7.33 7.70
C PRO A 229 -6.04 -5.94 7.72
N GLN A 230 -5.93 -5.17 8.81
CA GLN A 230 -6.49 -3.80 8.87
C GLN A 230 -5.64 -2.83 8.04
N LEU A 231 -4.32 -3.04 8.01
CA LEU A 231 -3.41 -2.34 7.11
C LEU A 231 -3.76 -2.64 5.66
N MET A 232 -3.88 -3.92 5.30
CA MET A 232 -4.23 -4.32 3.93
C MET A 232 -5.59 -3.83 3.47
N HIS A 233 -6.58 -3.69 4.36
CA HIS A 233 -7.89 -3.13 4.03
C HIS A 233 -7.84 -1.64 3.66
N HIS A 234 -6.83 -0.89 4.12
CA HIS A 234 -6.62 0.51 3.73
C HIS A 234 -5.92 0.63 2.36
N LEU A 235 -5.23 -0.40 1.88
CA LEU A 235 -4.50 -0.39 0.61
C LEU A 235 -5.35 -0.88 -0.57
N HIS A 236 -4.98 -0.48 -1.77
CA HIS A 236 -5.59 -1.00 -2.99
C HIS A 236 -5.11 -2.43 -3.28
N TYR A 237 -5.96 -3.25 -3.91
CA TYR A 237 -5.69 -4.68 -4.12
C TYR A 237 -4.51 -4.98 -5.06
N ARG A 238 -4.15 -4.03 -5.93
CA ARG A 238 -3.00 -4.13 -6.86
C ARG A 238 -1.69 -3.82 -6.16
N ILE A 239 -0.60 -4.33 -6.73
CA ILE A 239 0.77 -4.06 -6.31
C ILE A 239 1.59 -3.45 -7.46
N ILE A 240 2.65 -2.72 -7.10
CA ILE A 240 3.71 -2.27 -8.02
C ILE A 240 4.96 -3.08 -7.67
N ASP A 241 5.14 -4.20 -8.38
CA ASP A 241 6.25 -5.13 -8.15
C ASP A 241 7.44 -4.80 -9.07
N VAL A 242 8.50 -4.23 -8.50
CA VAL A 242 9.73 -3.84 -9.20
C VAL A 242 10.42 -5.07 -9.82
N SER A 243 10.30 -6.25 -9.19
CA SER A 243 10.88 -7.50 -9.70
C SER A 243 10.18 -7.99 -10.97
N THR A 244 8.92 -7.61 -11.21
CA THR A 244 8.27 -7.84 -12.53
C THR A 244 8.99 -7.07 -13.63
N ILE A 245 9.28 -5.79 -13.40
CA ILE A 245 9.97 -4.93 -14.38
C ILE A 245 11.42 -5.38 -14.57
N LYS A 246 12.11 -5.79 -13.50
CA LYS A 246 13.44 -6.43 -13.53
C LYS A 246 13.48 -7.64 -14.46
N GLU A 247 12.51 -8.55 -14.34
CA GLU A 247 12.43 -9.76 -15.17
C GLU A 247 12.07 -9.47 -16.64
N LEU A 248 11.30 -8.42 -16.91
CA LEU A 248 11.06 -7.95 -18.28
C LEU A 248 12.32 -7.30 -18.87
N CYS A 249 12.98 -6.41 -18.12
CA CYS A 249 14.26 -5.81 -18.51
C CYS A 249 15.29 -6.88 -18.88
N ARG A 250 15.46 -7.90 -18.03
CA ARG A 250 16.41 -9.01 -18.26
C ARG A 250 16.17 -9.79 -19.57
N ARG A 251 14.95 -9.77 -20.13
CA ARG A 251 14.58 -10.50 -21.35
C ARG A 251 14.51 -9.62 -22.59
N TRP A 252 14.07 -8.37 -22.45
CA TRP A 252 13.79 -7.47 -23.58
C TRP A 252 14.86 -6.39 -23.75
N PHE A 253 15.57 -6.05 -22.68
CA PHE A 253 16.57 -4.98 -22.59
C PHE A 253 17.84 -5.51 -21.88
N PRO A 254 18.52 -6.53 -22.45
CA PRO A 254 19.59 -7.25 -21.77
C PRO A 254 20.88 -6.44 -21.63
N GLU A 255 21.07 -5.37 -22.39
CA GLU A 255 22.23 -4.48 -22.27
C GLU A 255 21.99 -3.46 -21.14
N GLU A 256 20.80 -2.87 -21.10
CA GLU A 256 20.32 -1.99 -20.03
C GLU A 256 20.28 -2.74 -18.69
N TYR A 257 19.90 -4.02 -18.68
CA TYR A 257 19.91 -4.88 -17.49
C TYR A 257 21.32 -5.00 -16.86
N LYS A 258 22.40 -4.94 -17.64
CA LYS A 258 23.78 -4.97 -17.12
C LYS A 258 24.18 -3.65 -16.44
N MET A 259 23.46 -2.57 -16.70
CA MET A 259 23.70 -1.24 -16.14
C MET A 259 22.83 -0.96 -14.89
N VAL A 260 21.95 -1.88 -14.51
CA VAL A 260 21.15 -1.78 -13.27
C VAL A 260 22.09 -1.65 -12.05
N PRO A 261 21.88 -0.66 -11.16
CA PRO A 261 22.71 -0.51 -9.97
C PRO A 261 22.74 -1.78 -9.11
N TYR A 262 23.92 -2.17 -8.64
CA TYR A 262 24.07 -3.25 -7.68
C TYR A 262 23.42 -2.86 -6.36
N LYS A 263 22.48 -3.70 -5.89
CA LYS A 263 21.97 -3.65 -4.52
C LYS A 263 23.08 -4.00 -3.53
N LYS A 264 23.17 -3.30 -2.40
CA LYS A 264 24.05 -3.68 -1.29
C LYS A 264 23.53 -4.91 -0.56
N ALA A 265 22.21 -5.15 -0.60
CA ALA A 265 21.53 -6.24 0.10
C ALA A 265 21.94 -6.29 1.58
N SER A 266 21.65 -5.21 2.29
CA SER A 266 21.91 -5.08 3.74
C SER A 266 21.02 -5.97 4.60
N HIS A 267 19.90 -6.49 4.03
CA HIS A 267 18.90 -7.28 4.74
C HIS A 267 18.35 -6.50 5.94
N ARG A 268 17.90 -5.27 5.64
CA ARG A 268 17.32 -4.30 6.57
C ARG A 268 16.27 -3.48 5.83
N ALA A 269 15.02 -3.59 6.27
CA ALA A 269 13.86 -3.24 5.48
C ALA A 269 13.90 -1.81 4.88
N LEU A 270 14.32 -0.81 5.64
CA LEU A 270 14.35 0.58 5.16
C LEU A 270 15.38 0.80 4.02
N ASP A 271 16.57 0.21 4.14
CA ASP A 271 17.61 0.31 3.11
C ASP A 271 17.16 -0.40 1.82
N ASP A 272 16.58 -1.59 1.97
CA ASP A 272 16.11 -2.41 0.85
C ASP A 272 14.91 -1.76 0.12
N ILE A 273 14.02 -1.02 0.80
CA ILE A 273 13.04 -0.11 0.15
C ILE A 273 13.75 0.97 -0.66
N GLN A 274 14.71 1.70 -0.07
CA GLN A 274 15.39 2.79 -0.78
C GLN A 274 16.15 2.27 -2.02
N GLU A 275 16.72 1.07 -1.96
CA GLU A 275 17.33 0.40 -3.12
C GLU A 275 16.29 -0.02 -4.17
N SER A 276 15.10 -0.47 -3.74
CA SER A 276 13.98 -0.81 -4.63
C SER A 276 13.43 0.42 -5.38
N ILE A 277 13.34 1.58 -4.72
CA ILE A 277 12.97 2.86 -5.35
C ILE A 277 14.03 3.28 -6.38
N LYS A 278 15.32 3.15 -6.05
CA LYS A 278 16.43 3.45 -6.98
C LYS A 278 16.43 2.52 -8.19
N GLU A 279 16.16 1.23 -8.00
CA GLU A 279 16.01 0.24 -9.07
C GLU A 279 14.83 0.61 -10.00
N LEU A 280 13.67 0.99 -9.45
CA LEU A 280 12.53 1.41 -10.28
C LEU A 280 12.79 2.72 -11.04
N LYS A 281 13.45 3.71 -10.41
CA LYS A 281 13.90 4.95 -11.09
C LYS A 281 14.83 4.64 -12.26
N PHE A 282 15.76 3.71 -12.09
CA PHE A 282 16.63 3.25 -13.18
C PHE A 282 15.82 2.69 -14.35
N TYR A 283 14.85 1.80 -14.10
CA TYR A 283 14.02 1.27 -15.18
C TYR A 283 13.22 2.37 -15.88
N ARG A 284 12.57 3.27 -15.12
CA ARG A 284 11.81 4.41 -15.67
C ARG A 284 12.65 5.24 -16.65
N ALA A 285 13.91 5.51 -16.33
CA ALA A 285 14.79 6.33 -17.15
C ALA A 285 15.34 5.61 -18.41
N ASN A 286 15.51 4.28 -18.37
CA ASN A 286 16.26 3.54 -19.40
C ASN A 286 15.38 2.71 -20.35
N ILE A 287 14.31 2.08 -19.87
CA ILE A 287 13.52 1.11 -20.67
C ILE A 287 12.07 1.54 -20.94
N PHE A 288 11.58 2.59 -20.27
CA PHE A 288 10.28 3.18 -20.58
C PHE A 288 10.42 4.29 -21.64
N LYS A 289 9.33 4.55 -22.36
CA LYS A 289 9.27 5.60 -23.37
C LYS A 289 9.42 6.98 -22.71
N ALA A 290 10.51 7.68 -23.00
CA ALA A 290 10.74 9.07 -22.61
C ALA A 290 9.52 9.96 -22.89
N SER A 291 9.25 10.88 -21.94
CA SER A 291 8.08 11.75 -21.97
C SER A 291 8.15 12.75 -23.16
N THR A 292 7.04 13.42 -23.45
CA THR A 292 7.02 14.43 -24.52
C THR A 292 7.82 15.68 -24.14
N GLU A 293 7.87 16.00 -22.84
CA GLU A 293 8.59 17.16 -22.28
C GLU A 293 10.12 16.97 -22.36
N GLU A 294 10.62 15.79 -21.99
CA GLU A 294 12.05 15.42 -22.12
C GLU A 294 12.55 15.47 -23.56
N LYS A 295 11.64 15.27 -24.53
CA LYS A 295 11.94 15.38 -25.97
C LYS A 295 11.97 16.83 -26.44
N GLN A 296 11.12 17.69 -25.87
CA GLN A 296 11.11 19.11 -26.21
C GLN A 296 12.37 19.81 -25.72
N CYS A 297 12.80 19.60 -24.46
CA CYS A 297 14.04 20.22 -23.97
C CYS A 297 15.26 19.82 -24.84
N LYS A 298 15.40 18.53 -25.19
CA LYS A 298 16.49 18.06 -26.06
C LYS A 298 16.42 18.62 -27.49
N VAL A 299 15.25 19.01 -27.99
CA VAL A 299 15.12 19.67 -29.30
C VAL A 299 15.44 21.16 -29.19
N VAL A 300 15.08 21.83 -28.08
CA VAL A 300 15.39 23.24 -27.83
C VAL A 300 16.90 23.44 -27.65
N GLU A 301 17.58 22.64 -26.82
CA GLU A 301 19.03 22.74 -26.62
C GLU A 301 19.84 22.51 -27.92
N ASN A 302 19.37 21.61 -28.80
CA ASN A 302 19.98 21.40 -30.12
C ASN A 302 19.58 22.46 -31.16
N GLY A 303 18.49 23.21 -30.91
CA GLY A 303 18.02 24.30 -31.76
C GLY A 303 18.74 25.63 -31.48
N GLU A 304 19.09 25.91 -30.22
CA GLU A 304 19.79 27.16 -29.86
C GLU A 304 21.27 27.17 -30.26
N ASN A 305 21.90 26.00 -30.39
CA ASN A 305 23.29 25.87 -30.89
C ASN A 305 23.42 25.99 -32.43
N ASN A 306 22.33 26.28 -33.15
CA ASN A 306 22.32 26.51 -34.61
C ASN A 306 21.73 27.89 -34.96
N LYS A 307 22.28 28.97 -34.38
CA LYS A 307 22.19 30.31 -34.97
C LYS A 307 23.52 30.67 -35.65
N PRO A 308 23.48 31.24 -36.87
CA PRO A 308 24.65 31.44 -37.73
C PRO A 308 25.55 32.60 -37.29
#